data_AF-A0A4V1NVA8-F1
#
_entry.id   AF-A0A4V1NVA8-F1
#
_cell.length_a   1.000
_cell.length_b   1.000
_cell.length_c   1.000
_cell.angle_alpha   90.00
_cell.angle_beta   90.00
_cell.angle_gamma   90.00
#
_symmetry.space_group_name_H-M   'P 1'
#
loop_
_entity.id
_entity.type
_entity.pdbx_description
1 polymer ?
#
loop_
_entity_poly.entity_id
_entity_poly.type
_entity_poly.pdbx_seq_one_letter_code
_entity_poly.pdbx_strand_id
1 'polypeptide(L)'
;MASNDTSEMILAELRELRSTYNDWAQEVAGRLAALETDMKSVVGNGRKGRLESIEEDLENIKNWRWRIAGISTGVSTVLSIIGFLLFHH
;
A
#
# COMPACT_ATOMS: atom_id res chain seq x y z
N MET A 1 -5.50 -24.08 58.53
CA MET A 1 -6.58 -23.55 57.68
C MET A 1 -6.09 -22.49 56.68
N ALA A 2 -5.25 -21.52 57.07
CA ALA A 2 -4.76 -20.46 56.16
C ALA A 2 -4.02 -20.92 54.88
N SER A 3 -3.31 -22.05 54.89
CA SER A 3 -2.57 -22.56 53.71
C SER A 3 -3.47 -22.99 52.55
N ASN A 4 -4.72 -23.38 52.83
CA ASN A 4 -5.66 -23.86 51.80
C ASN A 4 -6.24 -22.67 51.03
N ASP A 5 -6.55 -21.57 51.73
CA ASP A 5 -7.11 -20.35 51.14
C ASP A 5 -6.11 -19.66 50.20
N THR A 6 -4.82 -19.61 50.56
CA THR A 6 -3.78 -19.05 49.68
C THR A 6 -3.61 -19.87 48.40
N SER A 7 -3.73 -21.21 48.48
CA SER A 7 -3.58 -22.08 47.32
C SER A 7 -4.73 -21.92 46.33
N GLU A 8 -5.96 -21.81 46.83
CA GLU A 8 -7.15 -21.55 46.01
C GLU A 8 -7.10 -20.16 45.35
N MET A 9 -6.63 -19.14 46.07
CA MET A 9 -6.45 -17.79 45.53
C MET A 9 -5.44 -17.77 44.38
N ILE A 10 -4.27 -18.42 44.55
CA ILE A 10 -3.26 -18.51 43.49
C ILE A 10 -3.81 -19.25 42.26
N LEU A 11 -4.57 -20.33 42.46
CA LEU A 11 -5.18 -21.06 41.35
C LEU A 11 -6.25 -20.23 40.62
N ALA A 12 -7.00 -19.39 41.34
CA ALA A 12 -7.94 -18.46 40.74
C ALA A 12 -7.23 -17.41 39.88
N GLU A 13 -6.19 -16.78 40.41
CA GLU A 13 -5.39 -15.79 39.67
C GLU A 13 -4.73 -16.41 38.43
N LEU A 14 -4.19 -17.63 38.52
CA LEU A 14 -3.60 -18.32 37.37
C LEU A 14 -4.63 -18.65 36.28
N ARG A 15 -5.87 -18.99 36.66
CA ARG A 15 -6.96 -19.23 35.71
C ARG A 15 -7.37 -17.93 35.02
N GLU A 16 -7.44 -16.84 35.76
CA GLU A 16 -7.74 -15.51 35.21
C GLU A 16 -6.65 -15.04 34.25
N LEU A 17 -5.38 -15.12 34.66
CA LEU A 17 -4.23 -14.82 33.80
C LEU A 17 -4.24 -15.63 32.52
N ARG A 18 -4.56 -16.93 32.61
CA ARG A 18 -4.70 -17.79 31.43
C ARG A 18 -5.84 -17.36 30.53
N SER A 19 -6.98 -16.97 31.08
CA SER A 19 -8.11 -16.46 30.31
C SER A 19 -7.73 -15.18 29.56
N THR A 20 -7.18 -14.20 30.28
CA THR A 20 -6.73 -12.93 29.71
C THR A 20 -5.68 -13.13 28.62
N TYR A 21 -4.74 -14.05 28.84
CA TYR A 21 -3.75 -14.40 27.82
C TYR A 21 -4.39 -15.00 26.56
N ASN A 22 -5.35 -15.91 26.72
CA ASN A 22 -6.04 -16.52 25.57
C ASN A 22 -6.85 -15.47 24.79
N ASP A 23 -7.53 -14.58 25.48
CA ASP A 23 -8.31 -13.49 24.87
C ASP A 23 -7.39 -12.55 24.07
N TRP A 24 -6.27 -12.14 24.67
CA TRP A 24 -5.25 -11.34 24.00
C TRP A 24 -4.66 -12.07 22.78
N ALA A 25 -4.31 -13.35 22.91
CA ALA A 25 -3.76 -14.14 21.83
C ALA A 25 -4.73 -14.26 20.65
N GLN A 26 -6.03 -14.42 20.93
CA GLN A 26 -7.08 -14.48 19.93
C GLN A 26 -7.27 -13.12 19.23
N GLU A 27 -7.25 -12.01 19.96
CA GLU A 27 -7.32 -10.67 19.39
C GLU A 27 -6.14 -10.40 18.45
N VAL A 28 -4.92 -10.71 18.90
CA VAL A 28 -3.70 -10.51 18.11
C VAL A 28 -3.73 -11.37 16.86
N ALA A 29 -4.14 -12.64 16.95
CA ALA A 29 -4.29 -13.51 15.78
C ALA A 29 -5.29 -12.94 14.77
N GLY A 30 -6.42 -12.42 15.24
CA GLY A 30 -7.42 -11.77 14.36
C GLY A 30 -6.86 -10.53 13.65
N ARG A 31 -6.13 -9.67 14.37
CA ARG A 31 -5.48 -8.48 13.79
C ARG A 31 -4.39 -8.84 12.80
N LEU A 32 -3.61 -9.88 13.08
CA LEU A 32 -2.57 -10.36 12.17
C LEU A 32 -3.19 -10.90 10.86
N ALA A 33 -4.27 -11.69 10.96
CA ALA A 33 -4.97 -12.21 9.79
C ALA A 33 -5.60 -11.10 8.92
N ALA A 34 -6.15 -10.06 9.56
CA ALA A 34 -6.65 -8.89 8.86
C ALA A 34 -5.53 -8.15 8.13
N LEU A 35 -4.40 -7.92 8.81
CA LEU A 35 -3.22 -7.26 8.23
C LEU A 35 -2.65 -8.06 7.04
N GLU A 36 -2.55 -9.38 7.14
CA GLU A 36 -2.12 -10.23 6.04
C GLU A 36 -3.04 -10.13 4.82
N THR A 37 -4.35 -10.03 5.05
CA THR A 37 -5.36 -9.87 4.00
C THR A 37 -5.22 -8.52 3.30
N ASP A 38 -5.08 -7.44 4.08
CA ASP A 38 -4.87 -6.09 3.55
C ASP A 38 -3.56 -5.98 2.78
N MET A 39 -2.48 -6.58 3.30
CA MET A 39 -1.19 -6.60 2.61
C MET A 39 -1.28 -7.35 1.27
N LYS A 40 -1.98 -8.48 1.21
CA LYS A 40 -2.23 -9.22 -0.04
C LYS A 40 -3.03 -8.40 -1.05
N SER A 41 -3.94 -7.53 -0.60
CA SER A 41 -4.69 -6.60 -1.46
C SER A 41 -3.79 -5.51 -2.05
N VAL A 42 -2.85 -4.98 -1.26
CA VAL A 42 -1.92 -3.93 -1.71
C VAL A 42 -0.84 -4.49 -2.64
N VAL A 43 -0.17 -5.56 -2.21
CA VAL A 43 1.02 -6.12 -2.89
C VAL A 43 0.64 -7.08 -4.00
N GLY A 44 -0.54 -7.72 -3.91
CA GLY A 44 -0.99 -8.72 -4.85
C GLY A 44 -0.52 -10.13 -4.46
N ASN A 45 -1.46 -11.08 -4.43
CA ASN A 45 -1.18 -12.47 -4.08
C ASN A 45 -0.80 -13.28 -5.34
N GLY A 46 0.34 -12.95 -5.97
CA GLY A 46 0.81 -13.58 -7.22
C GLY A 46 0.11 -13.05 -8.49
N ARG A 47 -0.62 -11.93 -8.39
CA ARG A 47 -1.20 -11.15 -9.50
C ARG A 47 -0.91 -9.68 -9.22
N LYS A 48 -1.01 -8.81 -10.24
CA LYS A 48 -0.80 -7.36 -10.07
C LYS A 48 -1.60 -6.81 -8.89
N GLY A 49 -0.89 -6.30 -7.88
CA GLY A 49 -1.47 -5.62 -6.74
C GLY A 49 -1.93 -4.20 -7.09
N ARG A 50 -2.60 -3.54 -6.15
CA ARG A 50 -2.99 -2.12 -6.34
C ARG A 50 -1.77 -1.22 -6.54
N LEU A 51 -0.65 -1.53 -5.88
CA LEU A 51 0.57 -0.74 -6.02
C LEU A 51 1.13 -0.80 -7.44
N GLU A 52 1.24 -2.01 -8.00
CA GLU A 52 1.75 -2.23 -9.36
C GLU A 52 0.83 -1.63 -10.44
N SER A 53 -0.49 -1.70 -10.24
CA SER A 53 -1.46 -1.00 -11.11
C SER A 53 -1.28 0.52 -11.08
N ILE A 54 -1.04 1.09 -9.90
CA ILE A 54 -0.80 2.53 -9.76
C ILE A 54 0.54 2.92 -10.42
N GLU A 55 1.58 2.10 -10.27
CA GLU A 55 2.87 2.33 -10.93
C GLU A 55 2.75 2.32 -12.45
N GLU A 56 2.00 1.37 -13.01
CA GLU A 56 1.74 1.28 -14.47
C GLU A 56 0.95 2.49 -15.00
N ASP A 57 -0.07 2.94 -14.27
CA ASP A 57 -0.81 4.16 -14.62
C ASP A 57 0.10 5.41 -14.59
N LEU A 58 1.00 5.48 -13.61
CA LEU A 58 1.97 6.58 -13.48
C LEU A 58 2.97 6.59 -14.64
N GLU A 59 3.46 5.42 -15.06
CA GLU A 59 4.31 5.30 -16.25
C GLU A 59 3.58 5.71 -17.53
N ASN A 60 2.32 5.31 -17.68
CA ASN A 60 1.49 5.71 -18.83
C ASN A 60 1.30 7.23 -18.90
N ILE A 61 1.03 7.89 -17.76
CA ILE A 61 0.93 9.35 -17.68
C ILE A 61 2.28 10.01 -18.02
N LYS A 62 3.39 9.48 -17.52
CA LYS A 62 4.73 9.99 -17.80
C LYS A 62 5.06 9.88 -19.30
N ASN A 63 4.74 8.76 -19.93
CA ASN A 63 4.93 8.54 -21.37
C ASN A 63 4.05 9.49 -22.20
N TRP A 64 2.80 9.69 -21.80
CA TRP A 64 1.92 10.66 -22.44
C TRP A 64 2.47 12.09 -22.36
N ARG A 65 2.98 12.50 -21.19
CA ARG A 65 3.64 13.80 -21.01
C ARG A 65 4.81 14.01 -21.97
N TRP A 66 5.66 13.01 -22.14
CA TRP A 66 6.79 13.07 -23.08
C TRP A 66 6.34 13.13 -24.54
N ARG A 67 5.27 12.42 -24.92
CA ARG A 67 4.70 12.51 -26.27
C ARG A 67 4.20 13.91 -26.59
N ILE A 68 3.52 14.56 -25.63
CA ILE A 68 3.05 15.94 -25.80
C ILE A 68 4.23 16.92 -25.94
N ALA A 69 5.25 16.79 -25.09
CA ALA A 69 6.44 17.62 -25.18
C ALA A 69 7.16 17.49 -26.54
N GLY A 70 7.18 16.28 -27.11
CA GLY A 70 7.68 16.04 -28.46
C GLY A 70 6.84 16.75 -29.52
N ILE A 71 5.50 16.65 -29.44
CA ILE A 71 4.58 17.32 -30.38
C ILE A 71 4.76 18.84 -30.32
N SER A 72 4.80 19.45 -29.13
CA SER A 72 4.97 20.90 -28.99
C SER A 72 6.29 21.39 -29.57
N THR A 73 7.37 20.62 -29.36
CA THR A 73 8.68 20.95 -29.93
C THR A 73 8.64 20.89 -31.46
N GLY A 74 8.04 19.83 -32.03
CA GLY A 74 7.88 19.69 -33.48
C GLY A 74 7.05 20.83 -34.09
N VAL A 75 5.93 21.21 -33.46
CA VAL A 75 5.10 22.34 -33.90
C VAL A 75 5.90 23.64 -33.87
N SER A 76 6.69 23.89 -32.81
CA SER A 76 7.53 25.07 -32.72
C SER A 76 8.55 25.14 -33.85
N THR A 77 9.22 24.03 -34.16
CA THR A 77 10.19 23.98 -35.27
C THR A 77 9.54 24.27 -36.63
N VAL A 78 8.37 23.68 -36.89
CA VAL A 78 7.64 23.92 -38.14
C VAL A 78 7.23 25.39 -38.27
N LEU A 79 6.71 25.99 -37.20
CA LEU A 79 6.34 27.41 -37.19
C LEU A 79 7.56 28.32 -37.39
N SER A 80 8.71 28.00 -36.80
CA SER A 80 9.95 28.76 -37.02
C SER A 80 10.42 28.70 -38.47
N ILE A 81 10.33 27.54 -39.14
CA ILE A 81 10.70 27.39 -40.55
C ILE A 81 9.76 28.18 -41.45
N ILE A 82 8.44 28.09 -41.22
CA ILE A 82 7.44 28.85 -41.98
C ILE A 82 7.65 30.35 -41.79
N GLY A 83 7.85 30.80 -40.55
CA GLY A 83 8.17 32.20 -40.26
C GLY A 83 9.43 32.67 -40.98
N PHE A 84 10.51 31.90 -40.93
CA PHE A 84 11.73 32.22 -41.66
C PHE A 84 11.50 32.38 -43.17
N LEU A 85 10.77 31.45 -43.80
CA LEU A 85 10.48 31.52 -45.23
C LEU A 85 9.59 32.71 -45.62
N LEU A 86 8.66 33.13 -44.76
CA LEU A 86 7.76 34.25 -45.02
C LEU A 86 8.40 35.62 -44.78
N PHE A 87 9.35 35.73 -43.83
CA PHE A 87 10.00 37.01 -43.49
C PHE A 87 11.31 37.25 -44.24
N HIS A 88 11.92 36.21 -44.82
CA HIS A 88 13.22 36.30 -45.48
C HIS A 88 13.16 36.20 -47.01
N HIS A 89 11.94 36.14 -47.58
CA HIS A 89 11.67 36.33 -49.00
C HIS A 89 11.03 37.71 -49.23
#